data_AF-A0A359E2I4-F1
#
_entry.id   AF-A0A359E2I4-F1
#
_cell.length_a   1.000
_cell.length_b   1.000
_cell.length_c   1.000
_cell.angle_alpha   90.00
_cell.angle_beta   90.00
_cell.angle_gamma   90.00
#
_symmetry.space_group_name_H-M   'P 1'
#
loop_
_entity.id
_entity.type
_entity.pdbx_description
1 polymer ?
#
loop_
_entity_poly.entity_id
_entity_poly.type
_entity_poly.pdbx_seq_one_letter_code
_entity_poly.pdbx_strand_id
1 'polypeptide(L)' 'AQKQMSMGGGIVTFGIKGGLEAGKNFLDSLEMLSLTANLGDSRTIATHPASTTHSKLSEEER' A
#
# COMPACT_ATOMS: atom_id res chain seq x y z
N ALA A 1 5.59 -15.39 -11.95
CA ALA A 1 5.29 -14.21 -12.77
C ALA A 1 5.67 -14.42 -14.24
N GLN A 2 6.96 -14.39 -14.61
CA GLN A 2 7.40 -14.38 -16.02
C GLN A 2 6.94 -15.57 -16.89
N LYS A 3 6.69 -16.74 -16.30
CA LYS A 3 6.20 -17.92 -17.04
C LYS A 3 4.68 -17.97 -17.25
N GLN A 4 3.90 -17.15 -16.55
CA GLN A 4 2.44 -17.31 -16.45
C GLN A 4 1.66 -16.00 -16.64
N MET A 5 2.30 -14.84 -16.42
CA MET A 5 1.68 -13.53 -16.60
C MET A 5 2.22 -12.87 -17.86
N SER A 6 1.33 -12.28 -18.65
CA SER A 6 1.72 -11.55 -19.87
C SER A 6 2.35 -10.19 -19.57
N MET A 7 2.07 -9.60 -18.40
CA MET A 7 2.52 -8.27 -17.96
C MET A 7 2.80 -8.28 -16.43
N GLY A 8 3.48 -7.26 -15.91
CA GLY A 8 3.85 -7.16 -14.49
C GLY A 8 2.73 -6.78 -13.50
N GLY A 9 1.56 -6.36 -14.00
CA GLY A 9 0.47 -5.83 -13.17
C GLY A 9 0.67 -4.35 -12.78
N GLY A 10 -0.36 -3.74 -12.21
CA GLY A 10 -0.38 -2.32 -11.81
C GLY A 10 -0.19 -2.09 -10.31
N ILE A 11 0.35 -3.06 -9.58
CA ILE A 11 0.46 -3.04 -8.12
C ILE A 11 1.95 -3.07 -7.75
N VAL A 12 2.36 -2.13 -6.91
CA VAL A 12 3.72 -2.06 -6.37
C VAL A 12 3.63 -1.93 -4.85
N THR A 13 4.44 -2.71 -4.15
CA THR A 13 4.59 -2.64 -2.70
C THR A 13 6.05 -2.37 -2.34
N PHE A 14 6.27 -1.55 -1.32
CA PHE A 14 7.60 -1.23 -0.82
C PHE A 14 7.53 -0.87 0.68
N GLY A 15 8.65 -1.03 1.37
CA GLY A 15 8.78 -0.66 2.78
C GLY A 15 9.34 0.75 2.95
N ILE A 16 8.88 1.44 4.00
CA ILE A 16 9.38 2.76 4.40
C ILE A 16 10.23 2.61 5.66
N LYS A 17 11.46 3.15 5.63
CA LYS A 17 12.31 3.22 6.81
C LYS A 17 11.73 4.21 7.81
N GLY A 18 11.73 3.87 9.10
CA GLY A 18 11.16 4.72 10.16
C GLY A 18 9.83 4.22 10.73
N GLY A 19 9.35 3.04 10.29
CA GLY A 19 8.22 2.36 10.90
C GLY A 19 6.87 3.02 10.63
N LEU A 20 5.91 2.78 11.53
CA LEU A 20 4.49 3.11 11.32
C LEU A 20 4.24 4.61 11.06
N GLU A 21 4.82 5.48 11.87
CA GLU A 21 4.60 6.93 11.78
C GLU A 21 5.23 7.52 10.50
N ALA A 22 6.38 7.00 10.07
CA ALA A 22 6.95 7.37 8.78
C ALA A 22 6.05 6.93 7.61
N GLY A 23 5.41 5.75 7.72
CA GLY A 23 4.45 5.27 6.74
C GLY A 23 3.18 6.13 6.65
N LYS A 24 2.66 6.59 7.80
CA LYS A 24 1.52 7.53 7.85
C LYS A 24 1.87 8.88 7.25
N ASN A 25 2.98 9.49 7.69
CA ASN A 25 3.42 10.79 7.18
C ASN A 25 3.70 10.75 5.66
N PHE A 26 4.27 9.66 5.17
CA PHE A 26 4.45 9.46 3.75
C PHE A 26 3.11 9.47 3.02
N LEU A 27 2.13 8.69 3.48
CA LEU A 27 0.79 8.68 2.87
C LEU A 27 0.12 10.05 2.91
N ASP A 28 0.20 10.76 4.04
CA ASP A 28 -0.41 12.08 4.21
C ASP A 28 0.22 13.15 3.31
N SER A 29 1.48 12.97 2.90
CA SER A 29 2.18 13.86 1.97
C SER A 29 1.80 13.66 0.49
N LEU A 30 0.99 12.65 0.16
CA LEU A 30 0.62 12.34 -1.22
C LEU A 30 -0.55 13.20 -1.67
N GLU A 31 -0.30 14.15 -2.57
CA GLU A 31 -1.33 15.09 -3.03
C GLU A 31 -2.14 14.59 -4.25
N MET A 32 -1.57 13.66 -5.03
CA MET A 32 -2.18 13.16 -6.27
C MET A 32 -2.94 11.84 -6.09
N LEU A 33 -2.68 11.13 -4.99
CA LEU A 33 -3.16 9.76 -4.76
C LEU A 33 -4.41 9.76 -3.90
N SER A 34 -5.40 8.94 -4.28
CA SER A 34 -6.57 8.76 -3.43
C SER A 34 -6.28 7.73 -2.33
N LEU A 35 -6.44 8.15 -1.07
CA LEU A 35 -6.30 7.31 0.13
C LEU A 35 -7.53 6.42 0.28
N THR A 36 -7.57 5.32 -0.45
CA THR A 36 -8.67 4.34 -0.38
C THR A 36 -8.13 2.93 -0.37
N ALA A 37 -8.81 2.03 0.34
CA ALA A 37 -8.47 0.61 0.42
C ALA A 37 -8.90 -0.21 -0.82
N ASN A 38 -9.29 0.45 -1.92
CA ASN A 38 -9.73 -0.22 -3.14
C ASN A 38 -8.53 -0.71 -3.99
N LEU A 39 -8.81 -1.46 -5.06
CA LEU A 39 -7.80 -1.95 -5.99
C LEU A 39 -8.32 -1.98 -7.43
N GLY A 40 -7.48 -1.59 -8.40
CA GLY A 40 -7.81 -1.70 -9.84
C GLY A 40 -8.66 -0.57 -10.41
N ASP A 41 -8.65 0.62 -9.78
CA ASP A 41 -9.30 1.83 -10.31
C ASP A 41 -8.43 2.48 -11.40
N SER A 42 -9.06 3.30 -12.25
CA SER A 42 -8.40 4.24 -13.16
C SER A 42 -7.55 5.29 -12.43
N ARG A 43 -7.91 5.63 -11.19
CA ARG A 43 -7.15 6.55 -10.34
C ARG A 43 -6.03 5.81 -9.65
N THR A 44 -4.89 6.49 -9.50
CA THR A 44 -3.81 5.96 -8.67
C THR A 44 -4.20 6.05 -7.19
N ILE A 45 -4.04 4.95 -6.47
CA ILE A 45 -4.47 4.78 -5.08
C ILE A 45 -3.29 4.30 -4.24
N ALA A 46 -3.25 4.75 -2.99
CA ALA A 46 -2.25 4.34 -2.02
C ALA A 46 -2.93 3.89 -0.72
N THR A 47 -2.39 2.83 -0.10
CA THR A 47 -2.87 2.28 1.16
C THR A 47 -1.68 1.87 2.00
N HIS A 48 -1.75 2.11 3.31
CA HIS A 48 -0.78 1.62 4.29
C HIS A 48 -1.47 0.53 5.13
N PRO A 49 -1.25 -0.75 4.80
CA PRO A 49 -2.03 -1.85 5.37
C PRO A 49 -1.95 -1.90 6.90
N ALA A 50 -0.78 -1.60 7.47
CA ALA A 50 -0.55 -1.62 8.90
C ALA A 50 -1.44 -0.62 9.67
N SER A 51 -1.71 0.57 9.14
CA SER A 51 -2.59 1.55 9.78
C SER A 51 -4.04 1.51 9.32
N THR A 52 -4.40 0.63 8.38
CA THR A 52 -5.74 0.59 7.78
C THR A 52 -6.33 -0.82 7.82
N THR A 53 -6.19 -1.59 6.75
CA THR A 53 -6.92 -2.85 6.51
C THR A 53 -6.46 -4.01 7.38
N HIS A 54 -5.22 -3.99 7.86
CA HIS A 54 -4.59 -5.04 8.68
C HIS A 54 -4.31 -4.54 10.11
N SER A 55 -5.02 -3.50 10.54
CA SER A 55 -4.89 -2.89 11.87
C SER A 55 -5.26 -3.81 13.04
N LYS A 56 -5.93 -4.94 12.77
CA LYS A 56 -6.37 -5.94 13.76
C LYS A 56 -5.49 -7.21 13.81
N LEU A 57 -4.46 -7.32 12.98
CA LEU A 57 -3.51 -8.43 13.05
C LEU A 57 -2.53 -8.20 14.21
N SER A 58 -2.17 -9.28 14.90
CA SER A 58 -1.15 -9.25 15.95
C SER A 58 0.22 -8.88 15.37
N GLU A 59 1.18 -8.43 16.19
CA GLU A 59 2.52 -8.06 15.70
C GLU A 59 3.23 -9.22 14.99
N GLU A 60 2.95 -10.48 15.37
CA GLU A 60 3.52 -11.66 14.70
C GLU A 60 2.89 -11.94 13.32
N GLU A 61 1.69 -11.41 13.04
CA GLU A 61 0.96 -11.62 11.79
C GLU A 61 1.07 -10.43 10.82
N ARG A 62 1.77 -9.37 11.21
CA ARG A 62 1.91 -8.11 10.46
C ARG A 62 3.07 -8.06 9.48
#